data_AF-A0AAW2PCC3-F1
#
_entry.id   AF-A0AAW2PCC3-F1
#
_cell.length_a   1.000
_cell.length_b   1.000
_cell.length_c   1.000
_cell.angle_alpha   90.00
_cell.angle_beta   90.00
_cell.angle_gamma   90.00
#
_symmetry.space_group_name_H-M   'P 1'
#
loop_
_entity.id
_entity.type
_entity.pdbx_description
1 polymer ?
#
loop_
_entity_poly.entity_id
_entity_poly.type
_entity_poly.pdbx_seq_one_letter_code
_entity_poly.pdbx_strand_id
1 'polypeptide(L)'
;MSVGHHQPLLLSISEDSENQINQQPHESDPGSSASARYCVKEAWTEFKKLWQIAAPSIFCRLAMFSLTLITQSFAGHLDQRQLAAISIATTVIISISFGFLLIGQPTLLAELTGEVAMWLIPMHLSFVFQFTLMRFLQCQLKTYVIAWVSGVVLVVHLLLSWIFVYKLRVGIVGAALTLDFSWWMSVLGMFIYSVCGGCRNSWTGLSRQAFIGLWDFFKLALASGVMLSLENFYYRILVIVSGIRSAEVAVDALSICISFYGWESMIPLGLFAATGIRVANEIGAGNGNSAKFAAKVSVFNSLVVGFVFFLVIIAFPGKIAMIFTSSSSVISMVEGLALLLAITILFNCIQPILSGVAVGCGWQALVAYINIGSYYFVGVPLGIILGWLLHYGLK
;
A
#
# COMPACT_ATOMS: atom_id res chain seq x y z
N MET A 1 -34.67 19.97 -17.11
CA MET A 1 -34.32 19.32 -15.83
C MET A 1 -33.15 20.06 -15.23
N SER A 2 -33.34 20.63 -14.03
CA SER A 2 -32.35 21.44 -13.33
C SER A 2 -31.07 20.62 -13.09
N VAL A 3 -29.95 21.06 -13.68
CA VAL A 3 -28.62 20.58 -13.32
C VAL A 3 -28.31 21.25 -11.99
N GLY A 4 -28.60 20.56 -10.88
CA GLY A 4 -28.18 21.00 -9.57
C GLY A 4 -26.65 21.14 -9.57
N HIS A 5 -26.15 22.37 -9.41
CA HIS A 5 -24.75 22.62 -9.10
C HIS A 5 -24.45 22.07 -7.71
N HIS A 6 -24.16 20.77 -7.62
CA HIS A 6 -23.43 20.24 -6.48
C HIS A 6 -21.95 20.63 -6.68
N GLN A 7 -21.52 21.68 -6.00
CA GLN A 7 -20.09 21.95 -5.83
C GLN A 7 -19.42 20.68 -5.28
N PRO A 8 -18.24 20.31 -5.79
CA PRO A 8 -17.43 19.26 -5.18
C PRO A 8 -17.25 19.55 -3.69
N LEU A 9 -17.46 18.55 -2.83
CA LEU A 9 -17.38 18.67 -1.37
C LEU A 9 -16.01 19.23 -0.89
N LEU A 10 -14.96 19.05 -1.68
CA LEU A 10 -13.64 19.63 -1.41
C LEU A 10 -13.60 21.14 -1.68
N LEU A 11 -14.37 21.62 -2.66
CA LEU A 11 -14.58 23.05 -2.93
C LEU A 11 -15.52 23.67 -1.89
N SER A 12 -16.56 22.97 -1.42
CA SER A 12 -17.41 23.51 -0.35
C SER A 12 -16.65 23.65 0.96
N ILE A 13 -15.75 22.70 1.31
CA ILE A 13 -14.86 22.83 2.46
C ILE A 13 -13.82 23.91 2.22
N SER A 14 -13.26 24.05 1.01
CA SER A 14 -12.33 25.15 0.72
C SER A 14 -13.01 26.50 0.83
N GLU A 15 -14.25 26.65 0.34
CA GLU A 15 -15.05 27.87 0.41
C GLU A 15 -15.50 28.19 1.83
N ASP A 16 -15.99 27.22 2.60
CA ASP A 16 -16.33 27.41 4.02
C ASP A 16 -15.08 27.81 4.84
N SER A 17 -13.93 27.24 4.50
CA SER A 17 -12.66 27.54 5.18
C SER A 17 -12.07 28.88 4.74
N GLU A 18 -12.10 29.21 3.45
CA GLU A 18 -11.69 30.51 2.90
C GLU A 18 -12.60 31.61 3.42
N ASN A 19 -13.91 31.38 3.54
CA ASN A 19 -14.82 32.33 4.16
C ASN A 19 -14.51 32.53 5.65
N GLN A 20 -14.11 31.49 6.39
CA GLN A 20 -13.65 31.62 7.77
C GLN A 20 -12.27 32.30 7.93
N ILE A 21 -11.43 32.24 6.89
CA ILE A 21 -10.11 32.92 6.87
C ILE A 21 -10.28 34.39 6.45
N ASN A 22 -11.10 34.67 5.44
CA ASN A 22 -11.34 36.01 4.89
C ASN A 22 -12.27 36.88 5.75
N GLN A 23 -13.02 36.31 6.71
CA GLN A 23 -13.85 37.06 7.66
C GLN A 23 -13.06 37.63 8.85
N GLN A 24 -11.76 37.38 8.98
CA GLN A 24 -10.96 37.99 10.04
C GLN A 24 -10.39 39.34 9.58
N PRO A 25 -10.44 40.40 10.43
CA PRO A 25 -10.07 41.75 9.99
C PRO A 25 -8.63 41.77 9.48
N HIS A 26 -8.40 42.57 8.43
CA HIS A 26 -7.07 42.99 7.99
C HIS A 26 -6.43 43.83 9.12
N GLU A 27 -5.96 43.19 10.19
CA GLU A 27 -5.15 43.83 11.21
C GLU A 27 -3.77 44.08 10.60
N SER A 28 -3.43 45.36 10.51
CA SER A 28 -2.11 45.88 10.18
C SER A 28 -1.06 45.26 11.11
N ASP A 29 -0.16 44.49 10.51
CA ASP A 29 1.03 43.85 11.07
C ASP A 29 0.81 42.89 12.27
N PRO A 30 0.66 41.57 12.02
CA PRO A 30 0.53 40.61 13.10
C PRO A 30 1.88 40.43 13.80
N GLY A 31 1.95 40.77 15.10
CA GLY A 31 3.06 40.33 15.94
C GLY A 31 3.31 38.83 15.80
N SER A 32 4.55 38.36 16.01
CA SER A 32 5.01 36.99 15.71
C SER A 32 4.07 35.86 16.19
N SER A 33 3.35 36.07 17.30
CA SER A 33 2.36 35.14 17.85
C SER A 33 1.07 34.99 17.00
N ALA A 34 0.60 36.05 16.35
CA ALA A 34 -0.59 36.03 15.51
C ALA A 34 -0.30 35.35 14.17
N SER A 35 0.87 35.61 13.58
CA SER A 35 1.37 34.92 12.38
C SER A 35 1.57 33.42 12.62
N ALA A 36 2.13 33.03 13.77
CA ALA A 36 2.26 31.62 14.14
C ALA A 36 0.89 30.92 14.30
N ARG A 37 -0.08 31.57 14.94
CA ARG A 37 -1.45 31.03 15.09
C ARG A 37 -2.16 30.87 13.74
N TYR A 38 -1.97 31.80 12.82
CA TYR A 38 -2.49 31.70 11.46
C TYR A 38 -1.91 30.48 10.73
N CYS A 39 -0.58 30.32 10.75
CA CYS A 39 0.11 29.18 10.12
C CYS A 39 -0.36 27.82 10.70
N VAL A 40 -0.55 27.73 12.02
CA VAL A 40 -1.07 26.51 12.66
C VAL A 40 -2.50 26.21 12.22
N LYS A 41 -3.37 27.22 12.13
CA LYS A 41 -4.76 27.07 11.68
C LYS A 41 -4.82 26.62 10.21
N GLU A 42 -3.97 27.18 9.35
CA GLU A 42 -3.86 26.80 7.94
C GLU A 42 -3.36 25.36 7.78
N ALA A 43 -2.28 24.99 8.50
CA ALA A 43 -1.76 23.64 8.50
C ALA A 43 -2.77 22.60 9.02
N TRP A 44 -3.54 22.95 10.05
CA TRP A 44 -4.60 22.10 10.60
C TRP A 44 -5.75 21.90 9.61
N THR A 45 -6.08 22.94 8.86
CA THR A 45 -7.12 22.86 7.82
C THR A 45 -6.68 21.95 6.69
N GLU A 46 -5.44 22.09 6.22
CA GLU A 46 -4.90 21.23 5.17
C GLU A 46 -4.74 19.77 5.65
N PHE A 47 -4.32 19.58 6.91
CA PHE A 47 -4.29 18.27 7.56
C PHE A 47 -5.66 17.58 7.51
N LYS A 48 -6.75 18.28 7.86
CA LYS A 48 -8.11 17.72 7.82
C LYS A 48 -8.51 17.28 6.41
N LYS A 49 -8.26 18.14 5.41
CA LYS A 49 -8.56 17.83 4.00
C LYS A 49 -7.80 16.60 3.53
N LEU A 50 -6.51 16.50 3.88
CA LEU A 50 -5.67 15.35 3.56
C LEU A 50 -6.21 14.06 4.21
N TRP A 51 -6.48 14.09 5.51
CA TRP A 51 -6.92 12.90 6.26
C TRP A 51 -8.33 12.42 5.92
N GLN A 52 -9.21 13.31 5.44
CA GLN A 52 -10.53 12.91 4.93
C GLN A 52 -10.42 11.96 3.72
N ILE A 53 -9.37 12.10 2.91
CA ILE A 53 -9.08 11.23 1.77
C ILE A 53 -8.18 10.07 2.20
N ALA A 54 -7.15 10.36 3.00
CA ALA A 54 -6.14 9.39 3.40
C ALA A 54 -6.70 8.31 4.34
N ALA A 55 -7.44 8.66 5.40
CA ALA A 55 -7.82 7.69 6.43
C ALA A 55 -8.60 6.48 5.87
N PRO A 56 -9.65 6.68 5.04
CA PRO A 56 -10.38 5.56 4.45
C PRO A 56 -9.53 4.73 3.47
N SER A 57 -8.65 5.39 2.72
CA SER A 57 -7.72 4.74 1.79
C SER A 57 -6.70 3.87 2.55
N ILE A 58 -6.11 4.42 3.61
CA ILE A 58 -5.19 3.72 4.51
C ILE A 58 -5.88 2.53 5.15
N PHE A 59 -7.05 2.73 5.76
CA PHE A 59 -7.79 1.66 6.42
C PHE A 59 -8.10 0.51 5.46
N CYS A 60 -8.62 0.81 4.26
CA CYS A 60 -8.90 -0.22 3.29
C CYS A 60 -7.63 -0.98 2.87
N ARG A 61 -6.54 -0.27 2.60
CA ARG A 61 -5.28 -0.89 2.19
C ARG A 61 -4.72 -1.79 3.28
N LEU A 62 -4.73 -1.33 4.53
CA LEU A 62 -4.35 -2.12 5.70
C LEU A 62 -5.25 -3.35 5.86
N ALA A 63 -6.57 -3.19 5.79
CA ALA A 63 -7.51 -4.30 5.92
C ALA A 63 -7.30 -5.37 4.84
N MET A 64 -7.16 -4.96 3.57
CA MET A 64 -6.96 -5.89 2.46
C MET A 64 -5.57 -6.56 2.51
N PHE A 65 -4.51 -5.83 2.86
CA PHE A 65 -3.18 -6.41 3.03
C PHE A 65 -3.12 -7.36 4.24
N SER A 66 -3.90 -7.08 5.29
CA SER A 66 -4.00 -7.95 6.46
C SER A 66 -4.59 -9.32 6.13
N LEU A 67 -5.36 -9.48 5.05
CA LEU A 67 -5.82 -10.79 4.59
C LEU A 67 -4.63 -11.70 4.27
N THR A 68 -3.64 -11.17 3.54
CA THR A 68 -2.40 -11.87 3.23
C THR A 68 -1.61 -12.18 4.50
N LEU A 69 -1.46 -11.20 5.40
CA LEU A 69 -0.74 -11.44 6.67
C LEU A 69 -1.40 -12.51 7.52
N ILE A 70 -2.73 -12.49 7.65
CA ILE A 70 -3.48 -13.51 8.39
C ILE A 70 -3.23 -14.88 7.74
N THR A 71 -3.38 -14.98 6.42
CA THR A 71 -3.13 -16.23 5.70
C THR A 71 -1.70 -16.76 5.93
N GLN A 72 -0.70 -15.88 5.86
CA GLN A 72 0.70 -16.20 6.14
C GLN A 72 0.92 -16.64 7.60
N SER A 73 0.41 -15.89 8.58
CA SER A 73 0.51 -16.21 10.01
C SER A 73 -0.09 -17.57 10.35
N PHE A 74 -1.29 -17.85 9.84
CA PHE A 74 -1.94 -19.14 10.04
C PHE A 74 -1.12 -20.28 9.43
N ALA A 75 -0.57 -20.09 8.23
CA ALA A 75 0.30 -21.07 7.60
C ALA A 75 1.62 -21.27 8.37
N GLY A 76 2.26 -20.19 8.83
CA GLY A 76 3.54 -20.26 9.55
C GLY A 76 3.48 -20.90 10.93
N HIS A 77 2.35 -20.79 11.62
CA HIS A 77 2.12 -21.54 12.85
C HIS A 77 1.85 -23.03 12.62
N LEU A 78 1.47 -23.44 11.40
CA LEU A 78 1.36 -24.85 11.04
C LEU A 78 2.70 -25.41 10.59
N ASP A 79 3.38 -24.71 9.67
CA ASP A 79 4.67 -25.11 9.10
C ASP A 79 5.38 -23.89 8.47
N GLN A 80 6.68 -23.74 8.77
CA GLN A 80 7.52 -22.67 8.21
C GLN A 80 7.58 -22.71 6.69
N ARG A 81 7.55 -23.91 6.11
CA ARG A 81 7.58 -24.06 4.64
C ARG A 81 6.31 -23.51 4.00
N GLN A 82 5.16 -23.66 4.66
CA GLN A 82 3.91 -23.09 4.17
C GLN A 82 3.91 -21.57 4.29
N LEU A 83 4.47 -21.00 5.35
CA LEU A 83 4.70 -19.55 5.45
C LEU A 83 5.54 -19.04 4.28
N ALA A 84 6.69 -19.68 4.04
CA ALA A 84 7.58 -19.30 2.93
C ALA A 84 6.86 -19.43 1.59
N ALA A 85 6.18 -20.54 1.32
CA ALA A 85 5.46 -20.77 0.06
C ALA A 85 4.32 -19.76 -0.16
N ILE A 86 3.45 -19.54 0.83
CA ILE A 86 2.40 -18.52 0.73
C ILE A 86 3.02 -17.15 0.57
N SER A 87 4.05 -16.79 1.37
CA SER A 87 4.71 -15.50 1.26
C SER A 87 5.28 -15.27 -0.12
N ILE A 88 6.01 -16.22 -0.69
CA ILE A 88 6.56 -16.10 -2.04
C ILE A 88 5.41 -15.99 -3.06
N ALA A 89 4.41 -16.87 -2.99
CA ALA A 89 3.31 -16.91 -3.96
C ALA A 89 2.39 -15.67 -3.92
N THR A 90 2.03 -15.16 -2.74
CA THR A 90 1.18 -13.97 -2.60
C THR A 90 1.92 -12.69 -2.93
N THR A 91 3.22 -12.69 -2.67
CA THR A 91 4.04 -11.53 -2.99
C THR A 91 4.14 -11.46 -4.51
N VAL A 92 4.38 -12.56 -5.23
CA VAL A 92 4.76 -12.55 -6.64
C VAL A 92 3.58 -12.53 -7.63
N ILE A 93 3.58 -11.58 -8.57
CA ILE A 93 2.85 -11.75 -9.84
C ILE A 93 3.46 -12.98 -10.53
N ILE A 94 2.65 -14.04 -10.65
CA ILE A 94 2.85 -15.37 -11.29
C ILE A 94 4.14 -15.57 -12.11
N SER A 95 4.53 -14.62 -12.95
CA SER A 95 5.72 -14.64 -13.80
C SER A 95 7.08 -14.67 -13.08
N ILE A 96 7.24 -14.10 -11.87
CA ILE A 96 8.54 -14.10 -11.15
C ILE A 96 8.70 -15.38 -10.29
N SER A 97 7.63 -16.12 -9.98
CA SER A 97 7.71 -17.37 -9.21
C SER A 97 8.51 -18.43 -9.96
N PHE A 98 8.44 -18.41 -11.30
CA PHE A 98 9.32 -19.19 -12.17
C PHE A 98 10.81 -18.79 -12.04
N GLY A 99 11.10 -17.52 -11.75
CA GLY A 99 12.48 -17.06 -11.49
C GLY A 99 13.06 -17.65 -10.21
N PHE A 100 12.26 -17.82 -9.14
CA PHE A 100 12.71 -18.50 -7.91
C PHE A 100 13.07 -19.97 -8.13
N LEU A 101 12.35 -20.66 -9.04
CA LEU A 101 12.66 -22.02 -9.47
C LEU A 101 14.06 -22.13 -10.10
N LEU A 102 14.46 -21.09 -10.85
CA LEU A 102 15.74 -21.05 -11.57
C LEU A 102 16.95 -20.70 -10.68
N ILE A 103 16.71 -20.18 -9.47
CA ILE A 103 17.74 -19.57 -8.62
C ILE A 103 18.18 -20.49 -7.46
N GLY A 104 17.72 -21.75 -7.43
CA GLY A 104 18.23 -22.78 -6.52
C GLY A 104 17.49 -22.91 -5.20
N GLN A 105 16.20 -22.56 -5.14
CA GLN A 105 15.36 -22.95 -4.00
C GLN A 105 15.29 -24.47 -3.84
N PRO A 106 15.13 -25.00 -2.60
CA PRO A 106 14.87 -26.41 -2.39
C PRO A 106 13.64 -26.86 -3.20
N THR A 107 13.75 -27.99 -3.91
CA THR A 107 12.72 -28.50 -4.85
C THR A 107 11.33 -28.54 -4.22
N LEU A 108 11.24 -28.96 -2.95
CA LEU A 108 9.97 -29.05 -2.22
C LEU A 108 9.32 -27.68 -1.96
N LEU A 109 10.11 -26.64 -1.63
CA LEU A 109 9.58 -25.29 -1.43
C LEU A 109 9.10 -24.69 -2.76
N ALA A 110 9.84 -24.96 -3.83
CA ALA A 110 9.48 -24.58 -5.18
C ALA A 110 8.15 -25.22 -5.63
N GLU A 111 7.96 -26.52 -5.39
CA GLU A 111 6.72 -27.25 -5.69
C GLU A 111 5.53 -26.66 -4.92
N LEU A 112 5.69 -26.47 -3.60
CA LEU A 112 4.65 -25.91 -2.73
C LEU A 112 4.27 -24.48 -3.14
N THR A 113 5.27 -23.66 -3.48
CA THR A 113 5.06 -22.29 -3.99
C THR A 113 4.31 -22.31 -5.33
N GLY A 114 4.67 -23.23 -6.23
CA GLY A 114 4.02 -23.41 -7.52
C GLY A 114 2.55 -23.81 -7.38
N GLU A 115 2.26 -24.73 -6.45
CA GLU A 115 0.90 -25.13 -6.11
C GLU A 115 0.08 -23.92 -5.63
N VAL A 116 0.57 -23.18 -4.63
CA VAL A 116 -0.13 -21.99 -4.11
C VAL A 116 -0.33 -20.94 -5.20
N ALA A 117 0.68 -20.70 -6.05
CA ALA A 117 0.59 -19.72 -7.12
C ALA A 117 -0.53 -20.05 -8.13
N MET A 118 -0.72 -21.32 -8.47
CA MET A 118 -1.83 -21.75 -9.32
C MET A 118 -3.18 -21.51 -8.66
N TRP A 119 -3.29 -21.81 -7.36
CA TRP A 119 -4.53 -21.59 -6.61
C TRP A 119 -4.85 -20.12 -6.36
N LEU A 120 -3.86 -19.21 -6.43
CA LEU A 120 -4.08 -17.75 -6.26
C LEU A 120 -4.39 -17.01 -7.58
N ILE A 121 -4.48 -17.71 -8.72
CA ILE A 121 -4.86 -17.08 -10.00
C ILE A 121 -6.19 -16.32 -9.90
N PRO A 122 -7.26 -16.86 -9.28
CA PRO A 122 -8.54 -16.16 -9.15
C PRO A 122 -8.44 -14.86 -8.33
N MET A 123 -7.66 -14.81 -7.24
CA MET A 123 -7.36 -13.57 -6.52
C MET A 123 -6.78 -12.52 -7.46
N HIS A 124 -5.78 -12.86 -8.28
CA HIS A 124 -5.15 -11.89 -9.17
C HIS A 124 -6.12 -11.33 -10.21
N LEU A 125 -7.03 -12.15 -10.74
CA LEU A 125 -8.09 -11.68 -11.64
C LEU A 125 -9.05 -10.71 -10.95
N SER A 126 -9.30 -10.89 -9.65
CA SER A 126 -10.14 -9.97 -8.87
C SER A 126 -9.56 -8.55 -8.79
N PHE A 127 -8.23 -8.38 -8.88
CA PHE A 127 -7.57 -7.07 -8.73
C PHE A 127 -8.02 -6.04 -9.76
N VAL A 128 -8.31 -6.47 -11.00
CA VAL A 128 -8.81 -5.58 -12.05
C VAL A 128 -10.14 -4.96 -11.63
N PHE A 129 -11.03 -5.76 -11.06
CA PHE A 129 -12.32 -5.28 -10.55
C PHE A 129 -12.15 -4.49 -9.26
N GLN A 130 -11.36 -4.99 -8.32
CA GLN A 130 -11.12 -4.38 -7.02
C GLN A 130 -10.57 -2.97 -7.15
N PHE A 131 -9.49 -2.78 -7.92
CA PHE A 131 -8.87 -1.47 -8.06
C PHE A 131 -9.74 -0.49 -8.85
N THR A 132 -10.46 -0.99 -9.87
CA THR A 132 -11.41 -0.17 -10.63
C THR A 132 -12.58 0.30 -9.76
N LEU A 133 -13.22 -0.60 -9.01
CA LEU A 133 -14.34 -0.28 -8.12
C LEU A 133 -13.89 0.63 -6.98
N MET A 134 -12.73 0.37 -6.39
CA MET A 134 -12.14 1.24 -5.38
C MET A 134 -11.93 2.64 -5.91
N ARG A 135 -11.33 2.80 -7.11
CA ARG A 135 -11.15 4.12 -7.73
C ARG A 135 -12.48 4.80 -8.06
N PHE A 136 -13.44 4.06 -8.60
CA PHE A 136 -14.78 4.56 -8.88
C PHE A 136 -15.46 5.15 -7.64
N LEU A 137 -15.41 4.45 -6.49
CA LEU A 137 -15.99 4.92 -5.23
C LEU A 137 -15.17 6.05 -4.58
N GLN A 138 -13.83 6.01 -4.69
CA GLN A 138 -12.93 7.05 -4.15
C GLN A 138 -13.15 8.40 -4.83
N CYS A 139 -13.26 8.44 -6.16
CA CYS A 139 -13.48 9.68 -6.91
C CYS A 139 -14.82 10.34 -6.58
N GLN A 140 -15.77 9.59 -6.03
CA GLN A 140 -17.07 10.09 -5.58
C GLN A 140 -17.11 10.42 -4.08
N LEU A 141 -15.96 10.35 -3.39
CA LEU A 141 -15.86 10.51 -1.94
C LEU A 141 -16.70 9.50 -1.14
N LYS A 142 -17.09 8.37 -1.75
CA LYS A 142 -17.83 7.26 -1.11
C LYS A 142 -16.87 6.28 -0.42
N THR A 143 -15.83 6.82 0.19
CA THR A 143 -14.72 6.05 0.76
C THR A 143 -15.11 5.27 2.01
N TYR A 144 -16.16 5.69 2.72
CA TYR A 144 -16.71 4.95 3.86
C TYR A 144 -17.24 3.56 3.45
N VAL A 145 -17.78 3.41 2.23
CA VAL A 145 -18.26 2.12 1.70
C VAL A 145 -17.10 1.16 1.56
N ILE A 146 -16.00 1.65 0.97
CA ILE A 146 -14.77 0.90 0.79
C ILE A 146 -14.26 0.43 2.16
N ALA A 147 -14.23 1.33 3.15
CA ALA A 147 -13.82 0.99 4.50
C ALA A 147 -14.70 -0.10 5.13
N TRP A 148 -16.03 0.05 5.09
CA TRP A 148 -16.94 -0.94 5.67
C TRP A 148 -16.84 -2.31 4.98
N VAL A 149 -16.83 -2.35 3.65
CA VAL A 149 -16.69 -3.61 2.89
C VAL A 149 -15.38 -4.31 3.27
N SER A 150 -14.25 -3.60 3.25
CA SER A 150 -12.95 -4.19 3.60
C SER A 150 -12.88 -4.62 5.06
N GLY A 151 -13.52 -3.90 5.99
CA GLY A 151 -13.61 -4.29 7.39
C GLY A 151 -14.41 -5.58 7.59
N VAL A 152 -15.58 -5.71 6.93
CA VAL A 152 -16.39 -6.92 6.97
C VAL A 152 -15.62 -8.10 6.36
N VAL A 153 -14.99 -7.89 5.20
CA VAL A 153 -14.16 -8.91 4.53
C VAL A 153 -13.03 -9.38 5.45
N LEU A 154 -12.35 -8.47 6.16
CA LEU A 154 -11.29 -8.81 7.11
C LEU A 154 -11.79 -9.69 8.25
N VAL A 155 -12.95 -9.36 8.84
CA VAL A 155 -13.54 -10.17 9.92
C VAL A 155 -13.94 -11.56 9.40
N VAL A 156 -14.59 -11.62 8.24
CA VAL A 156 -14.99 -12.90 7.63
C VAL A 156 -13.76 -13.73 7.28
N HIS A 157 -12.71 -13.12 6.72
CA HIS A 157 -11.47 -13.80 6.40
C HIS A 157 -10.81 -14.39 7.66
N LEU A 158 -10.73 -13.64 8.75
CA LEU A 158 -10.18 -14.13 10.01
C LEU A 158 -10.94 -15.37 10.52
N LEU A 159 -12.27 -15.34 10.49
CA LEU A 159 -13.12 -16.47 10.90
C LEU A 159 -12.92 -17.68 9.99
N LEU A 160 -12.91 -17.48 8.67
CA LEU A 160 -12.72 -18.56 7.71
C LEU A 160 -11.31 -19.16 7.79
N SER A 161 -10.28 -18.35 7.93
CA SER A 161 -8.90 -18.82 8.12
C SER A 161 -8.78 -19.65 9.40
N TRP A 162 -9.42 -19.22 10.50
CA TRP A 162 -9.47 -20.02 11.72
C TRP A 162 -10.20 -21.37 11.54
N ILE A 163 -11.31 -21.39 10.82
CA ILE A 163 -12.07 -22.64 10.59
C ILE A 163 -11.33 -23.55 9.62
N PHE A 164 -11.01 -23.09 8.41
CA PHE A 164 -10.48 -23.91 7.32
C PHE A 164 -9.01 -24.27 7.51
N VAL A 165 -8.18 -23.31 7.92
CA VAL A 165 -6.73 -23.53 8.04
C VAL A 165 -6.40 -24.17 9.39
N TYR A 166 -6.91 -23.62 10.49
CA TYR A 166 -6.53 -24.09 11.83
C TYR A 166 -7.38 -25.27 12.34
N LYS A 167 -8.72 -25.18 12.28
CA LYS A 167 -9.60 -26.24 12.83
C LYS A 167 -9.72 -27.45 11.92
N LEU A 168 -10.02 -27.24 10.65
CA LEU A 168 -10.23 -28.30 9.66
C LEU A 168 -8.92 -28.81 9.05
N ARG A 169 -7.82 -28.07 9.20
CA ARG A 169 -6.48 -28.42 8.69
C ARG A 169 -6.51 -28.80 7.20
N VAL A 170 -7.25 -28.04 6.40
CA VAL A 170 -7.36 -28.24 4.93
C VAL A 170 -6.01 -28.02 4.23
N GLY A 171 -5.04 -27.43 4.94
CA GLY A 171 -3.68 -27.22 4.46
C GLY A 171 -3.56 -25.96 3.61
N ILE A 172 -2.46 -25.87 2.87
CA ILE A 172 -2.04 -24.66 2.16
C ILE A 172 -3.02 -24.24 1.05
N VAL A 173 -3.67 -25.21 0.39
CA VAL A 173 -4.68 -24.97 -0.63
C VAL A 173 -5.93 -24.33 -0.01
N GLY A 174 -6.34 -24.78 1.17
CA GLY A 174 -7.44 -24.16 1.92
C GLY A 174 -7.15 -22.71 2.31
N ALA A 175 -5.90 -22.40 2.65
CA ALA A 175 -5.45 -21.04 2.92
C ALA A 175 -5.54 -20.15 1.66
N ALA A 176 -5.08 -20.65 0.51
CA ALA A 176 -5.17 -19.94 -0.77
C ALA A 176 -6.64 -19.68 -1.19
N LEU A 177 -7.50 -20.70 -1.11
CA LEU A 177 -8.93 -20.56 -1.44
C LEU A 177 -9.67 -19.59 -0.52
N THR A 178 -9.32 -19.58 0.77
CA THR A 178 -9.89 -18.63 1.74
C THR A 178 -9.50 -17.19 1.38
N LEU A 179 -8.25 -16.97 0.96
CA LEU A 179 -7.77 -15.67 0.51
C LEU A 179 -8.48 -15.23 -0.77
N ASP A 180 -8.55 -16.10 -1.79
CA ASP A 180 -9.30 -15.87 -3.04
C ASP A 180 -10.74 -15.42 -2.77
N PHE A 181 -11.44 -16.16 -1.91
CA PHE A 181 -12.82 -15.87 -1.55
C PHE A 181 -12.97 -14.47 -0.94
N SER A 182 -12.06 -14.08 -0.05
CA SER A 182 -12.10 -12.76 0.59
C SER A 182 -11.90 -11.61 -0.40
N TRP A 183 -10.99 -11.76 -1.37
CA TRP A 183 -10.81 -10.75 -2.41
C TRP A 183 -12.04 -10.61 -3.30
N TRP A 184 -12.64 -11.72 -3.73
CA TRP A 184 -13.88 -11.68 -4.49
C TRP A 184 -15.07 -11.15 -3.69
N MET A 185 -15.15 -11.45 -2.39
CA MET A 185 -16.15 -10.85 -1.51
C MET A 185 -16.06 -9.33 -1.47
N SER A 186 -14.84 -8.78 -1.41
CA SER A 186 -14.61 -7.33 -1.48
C SER A 186 -15.11 -6.76 -2.81
N VAL A 187 -14.75 -7.41 -3.94
CA VAL A 187 -15.22 -7.02 -5.28
C VAL A 187 -16.74 -7.01 -5.35
N LEU A 188 -17.38 -8.10 -4.92
CA LEU A 188 -18.84 -8.23 -4.94
C LEU A 188 -19.51 -7.20 -4.04
N GLY A 189 -18.99 -6.94 -2.84
CA GLY A 189 -19.52 -5.92 -1.93
C GLY A 189 -19.51 -4.53 -2.54
N MET A 190 -18.38 -4.12 -3.12
CA MET A 190 -18.27 -2.80 -3.78
C MET A 190 -19.12 -2.73 -5.07
N PHE A 191 -19.17 -3.81 -5.83
CA PHE A 191 -19.96 -3.89 -7.06
C PHE A 191 -21.46 -3.79 -6.76
N ILE A 192 -21.97 -4.60 -5.81
CA ILE A 192 -23.38 -4.61 -5.38
C ILE A 192 -23.78 -3.21 -4.91
N TYR A 193 -22.99 -2.57 -4.05
CA TYR A 193 -23.28 -1.20 -3.62
C TYR A 193 -23.42 -0.24 -4.82
N SER A 194 -22.50 -0.34 -5.79
CA SER A 194 -22.47 0.55 -6.95
C SER A 194 -23.70 0.36 -7.84
N VAL A 195 -24.08 -0.88 -8.13
CA VAL A 195 -25.16 -1.20 -9.08
C VAL A 195 -26.56 -1.18 -8.44
N CYS A 196 -26.69 -1.47 -7.14
CA CYS A 196 -27.96 -1.51 -6.42
C CYS A 196 -28.39 -0.14 -5.86
N GLY A 197 -27.96 0.96 -6.49
CA GLY A 197 -28.45 2.31 -6.18
C GLY A 197 -27.53 3.19 -5.34
N GLY A 198 -26.42 2.66 -4.81
CA GLY A 198 -25.44 3.46 -4.07
C GLY A 198 -24.74 4.54 -4.91
N CYS A 199 -24.71 4.37 -6.23
CA CYS A 199 -24.08 5.27 -7.20
C CYS A 199 -25.03 5.70 -8.34
N ARG A 200 -26.32 5.94 -8.07
CA ARG A 200 -27.34 6.20 -9.11
C ARG A 200 -27.01 7.36 -10.09
N ASN A 201 -26.27 8.37 -9.64
CA ASN A 201 -25.92 9.54 -10.46
C ASN A 201 -24.72 9.31 -11.38
N SER A 202 -23.85 8.35 -11.06
CA SER A 202 -22.58 8.09 -11.76
C SER A 202 -22.58 6.75 -12.48
N TRP A 203 -23.33 5.78 -11.98
CA TRP A 203 -23.53 4.48 -12.60
C TRP A 203 -24.82 4.47 -13.41
N THR A 204 -24.69 4.54 -14.73
CA THR A 204 -25.80 4.48 -15.69
C THR A 204 -25.90 3.13 -16.41
N GLY A 205 -25.11 2.14 -15.97
CA GLY A 205 -25.02 0.82 -16.58
C GLY A 205 -23.86 0.69 -17.57
N LEU A 206 -23.78 -0.47 -18.22
CA LEU A 206 -22.73 -0.77 -19.20
C LEU A 206 -23.03 -0.04 -20.52
N SER A 207 -22.04 0.66 -21.06
CA SER A 207 -22.16 1.40 -22.31
C SER A 207 -20.92 1.21 -23.18
N ARG A 208 -21.10 1.16 -24.51
CA ARG A 208 -19.98 1.15 -25.47
C ARG A 208 -19.14 2.42 -25.41
N GLN A 209 -19.68 3.50 -24.85
CA GLN A 209 -18.95 4.75 -24.63
C GLN A 209 -17.71 4.53 -23.73
N ALA A 210 -17.71 3.51 -22.87
CA ALA A 210 -16.57 3.17 -22.02
C ALA A 210 -15.29 2.79 -22.80
N PHE A 211 -15.41 2.47 -24.10
CA PHE A 211 -14.27 2.12 -24.95
C PHE A 211 -13.65 3.31 -25.69
N ILE A 212 -14.14 4.53 -25.48
CA ILE A 212 -13.60 5.74 -26.10
C ILE A 212 -12.50 6.34 -25.20
N GLY A 213 -11.37 6.76 -25.80
CA GLY A 213 -10.24 7.36 -25.07
C GLY A 213 -9.34 6.36 -24.35
N LEU A 214 -9.51 5.05 -24.58
CA LEU A 214 -8.73 4.00 -23.92
C LEU A 214 -7.23 4.12 -24.16
N TRP A 215 -6.79 4.63 -25.31
CA TRP A 215 -5.37 4.74 -25.62
C TRP A 215 -4.64 5.76 -24.73
N ASP A 216 -5.24 6.93 -24.48
CA ASP A 216 -4.63 7.95 -23.64
C ASP A 216 -4.66 7.53 -22.17
N PHE A 217 -5.76 6.92 -21.73
CA PHE A 217 -5.81 6.27 -20.42
C PHE A 217 -4.75 5.17 -20.28
N PHE A 218 -4.60 4.32 -21.31
CA PHE A 218 -3.62 3.24 -21.31
C PHE A 218 -2.19 3.75 -21.20
N LYS A 219 -1.80 4.80 -21.94
CA LYS A 219 -0.46 5.41 -21.81
C LYS A 219 -0.20 5.90 -20.39
N LEU A 220 -1.18 6.59 -19.80
CA LEU A 220 -1.06 7.11 -18.44
C LEU A 220 -0.96 5.98 -17.41
N ALA A 221 -1.84 4.99 -17.52
CA ALA A 221 -1.88 3.81 -16.67
C ALA A 221 -0.60 2.97 -16.80
N LEU A 222 -0.06 2.81 -18.02
CA LEU A 222 1.19 2.10 -18.28
C LEU A 222 2.36 2.83 -17.62
N ALA A 223 2.45 4.15 -17.75
CA ALA A 223 3.51 4.93 -17.10
C ALA A 223 3.46 4.82 -15.56
N SER A 224 2.28 4.97 -14.96
CA SER A 224 2.09 4.78 -13.52
C SER A 224 2.35 3.33 -13.08
N GLY A 225 1.94 2.36 -13.91
CA GLY A 225 2.16 0.93 -13.69
C GLY A 225 3.63 0.58 -13.68
N VAL A 226 4.41 1.07 -14.66
CA VAL A 226 5.87 0.88 -14.72
C VAL A 226 6.54 1.55 -13.53
N MET A 227 6.20 2.80 -13.20
CA MET A 227 6.74 3.52 -12.04
C MET A 227 6.58 2.71 -10.74
N LEU A 228 5.36 2.26 -10.44
CA LEU A 228 5.06 1.49 -9.23
C LEU A 228 5.64 0.07 -9.27
N SER A 229 5.70 -0.55 -10.45
CA SER A 229 6.30 -1.87 -10.63
C SER A 229 7.79 -1.84 -10.34
N LEU A 230 8.51 -0.82 -10.81
CA LEU A 230 9.95 -0.66 -10.54
C LEU A 230 10.23 -0.52 -9.04
N GLU A 231 9.40 0.23 -8.30
CA GLU A 231 9.50 0.36 -6.85
C GLU A 231 9.30 -0.99 -6.15
N ASN A 232 8.31 -1.77 -6.59
CA ASN A 232 7.98 -3.05 -5.98
C ASN A 232 8.95 -4.18 -6.38
N PHE A 233 9.40 -4.20 -7.63
CA PHE A 233 10.31 -5.22 -8.16
C PHE A 233 11.71 -5.11 -7.56
N TYR A 234 12.16 -3.90 -7.23
CA TYR A 234 13.42 -3.67 -6.52
C TYR A 234 13.54 -4.49 -5.22
N TYR A 235 12.57 -4.37 -4.31
CA TYR A 235 12.59 -5.11 -3.03
C TYR A 235 12.65 -6.62 -3.24
N ARG A 236 12.00 -7.11 -4.30
CA ARG A 236 11.92 -8.54 -4.61
C ARG A 236 13.23 -9.08 -5.16
N ILE A 237 13.89 -8.31 -6.01
CA ILE A 237 15.24 -8.65 -6.49
C ILE A 237 16.18 -8.76 -5.30
N LEU A 238 16.10 -7.84 -4.33
CA LEU A 238 16.93 -7.93 -3.12
C LEU A 238 16.64 -9.20 -2.30
N VAL A 239 15.37 -9.58 -2.09
CA VAL A 239 15.03 -10.84 -1.42
C VAL A 239 15.62 -12.04 -2.13
N ILE A 240 15.44 -12.10 -3.46
CA ILE A 240 15.95 -13.19 -4.28
C ILE A 240 17.47 -13.29 -4.11
N VAL A 241 18.18 -12.18 -4.30
CA VAL A 241 19.64 -12.07 -4.18
C VAL A 241 20.13 -12.45 -2.78
N SER A 242 19.43 -12.02 -1.73
CA SER A 242 19.74 -12.42 -0.37
C SER A 242 19.49 -13.91 -0.12
N GLY A 243 18.43 -14.49 -0.70
CA GLY A 243 18.07 -15.89 -0.50
C GLY A 243 19.00 -16.91 -1.15
N ILE A 244 19.73 -16.56 -2.22
CA ILE A 244 20.59 -17.51 -2.98
C ILE A 244 21.68 -18.15 -2.10
N ARG A 245 22.20 -17.40 -1.11
CA ARG A 245 23.37 -17.82 -0.31
C ARG A 245 23.12 -17.83 1.20
N SER A 246 21.88 -17.59 1.62
CA SER A 246 21.54 -17.48 3.04
C SER A 246 20.89 -18.75 3.57
N ALA A 247 21.01 -19.00 4.87
CA ALA A 247 20.31 -20.09 5.53
C ALA A 247 18.78 -19.91 5.46
N GLU A 248 18.03 -21.03 5.51
CA GLU A 248 16.55 -21.03 5.53
C GLU A 248 15.98 -20.07 6.60
N VAL A 249 16.59 -20.07 7.79
CA VAL A 249 16.24 -19.18 8.91
C VAL A 249 16.34 -17.69 8.54
N ALA A 250 17.35 -17.29 7.76
CA ALA A 250 17.53 -15.91 7.34
C ALA A 250 16.52 -15.49 6.26
N VAL A 251 16.14 -16.40 5.37
CA VAL A 251 15.08 -16.18 4.36
C VAL A 251 13.72 -16.03 5.02
N ASP A 252 13.42 -16.86 6.02
CA ASP A 252 12.18 -16.76 6.80
C ASP A 252 12.11 -15.43 7.57
N ALA A 253 13.21 -15.04 8.23
CA ALA A 253 13.30 -13.78 8.95
C ALA A 253 13.12 -12.57 8.01
N LEU A 254 13.77 -12.57 6.85
CA LEU A 254 13.57 -11.55 5.81
C LEU A 254 12.13 -11.48 5.33
N SER A 255 11.49 -12.63 5.12
CA SER A 255 10.10 -12.71 4.67
C SER A 255 9.15 -12.08 5.70
N ILE A 256 9.41 -12.29 6.99
CA ILE A 256 8.67 -11.63 8.08
C ILE A 256 8.90 -10.11 8.04
N CYS A 257 10.16 -9.66 7.98
CA CYS A 257 10.51 -8.24 7.92
C CYS A 257 9.82 -7.54 6.74
N ILE A 258 9.79 -8.18 5.56
CA ILE A 258 9.20 -7.63 4.35
C ILE A 258 7.67 -7.67 4.39
N SER A 259 7.08 -8.70 4.98
CA SER A 259 5.62 -8.75 5.18
C SER A 259 5.17 -7.60 6.10
N PHE A 260 5.93 -7.34 7.17
CA PHE A 260 5.67 -6.20 8.05
C PHE A 260 5.90 -4.85 7.36
N TYR A 261 7.00 -4.70 6.62
CA TYR A 261 7.27 -3.51 5.81
C TYR A 261 6.15 -3.26 4.79
N GLY A 262 5.71 -4.30 4.07
CA GLY A 262 4.63 -4.23 3.10
C GLY A 262 3.31 -3.79 3.75
N TRP A 263 3.00 -4.28 4.95
CA TRP A 263 1.83 -3.87 5.70
C TRP A 263 1.91 -2.41 6.15
N GLU A 264 3.03 -1.97 6.72
CA GLU A 264 3.25 -0.56 7.08
C GLU A 264 3.17 0.36 5.86
N SER A 265 3.75 -0.06 4.73
CA SER A 265 3.79 0.72 3.48
C SER A 265 2.40 1.05 2.93
N MET A 266 1.36 0.32 3.34
CA MET A 266 -0.03 0.66 3.01
C MET A 266 -0.45 2.03 3.54
N ILE A 267 0.19 2.51 4.61
CA ILE A 267 -0.07 3.82 5.20
C ILE A 267 0.53 4.94 4.33
N PRO A 268 1.86 4.96 4.03
CA PRO A 268 2.42 5.89 3.04
C PRO A 268 1.74 5.82 1.67
N LEU A 269 1.31 4.64 1.20
CA LEU A 269 0.57 4.52 -0.06
C LEU A 269 -0.85 5.11 0.00
N GLY A 270 -1.49 5.08 1.15
CA GLY A 270 -2.75 5.79 1.40
C GLY A 270 -2.56 7.31 1.35
N LEU A 271 -1.50 7.81 1.98
CA LEU A 271 -1.10 9.21 1.93
C LEU A 271 -0.63 9.64 0.52
N PHE A 272 0.08 8.79 -0.23
CA PHE A 272 0.43 8.99 -1.64
C PHE A 272 -0.82 9.33 -2.47
N ALA A 273 -1.88 8.52 -2.31
CA ALA A 273 -3.11 8.72 -3.07
C ALA A 273 -3.81 10.03 -2.69
N ALA A 274 -3.87 10.35 -1.39
CA ALA A 274 -4.47 11.58 -0.90
C ALA A 274 -3.68 12.84 -1.34
N THR A 275 -2.35 12.77 -1.26
CA THR A 275 -1.44 13.85 -1.69
C THR A 275 -1.59 14.11 -3.18
N GLY A 276 -1.61 13.07 -4.00
CA GLY A 276 -1.79 13.21 -5.45
C GLY A 276 -3.12 13.86 -5.82
N ILE A 277 -4.22 13.49 -5.14
CA ILE A 277 -5.53 14.13 -5.34
C ILE A 277 -5.49 15.61 -4.93
N ARG A 278 -4.93 15.92 -3.75
CA ARG A 278 -4.84 17.30 -3.26
C ARG A 278 -4.00 18.17 -4.18
N VAL A 279 -2.80 17.73 -4.54
CA VAL A 279 -1.90 18.46 -5.45
C VAL A 279 -2.53 18.65 -6.82
N ALA A 280 -3.13 17.61 -7.41
CA ALA A 280 -3.80 17.73 -8.70
C ALA A 280 -4.93 18.77 -8.68
N ASN A 281 -5.74 18.79 -7.60
CA ASN A 281 -6.83 19.75 -7.46
C ASN A 281 -6.31 21.20 -7.33
N GLU A 282 -5.29 21.43 -6.50
CA GLU A 282 -4.71 22.77 -6.33
C GLU A 282 -4.02 23.27 -7.61
N ILE A 283 -3.32 22.39 -8.34
CA ILE A 283 -2.73 22.71 -9.65
C ILE A 283 -3.82 23.01 -10.67
N GLY A 284 -4.90 22.21 -10.71
CA GLY A 284 -6.06 22.45 -11.58
C GLY A 284 -6.79 23.77 -11.28
N ALA A 285 -6.74 24.23 -10.03
CA ALA A 285 -7.26 25.54 -9.61
C ALA A 285 -6.30 26.71 -9.90
N GLY A 286 -5.09 26.46 -10.42
CA GLY A 286 -4.07 27.49 -10.65
C GLY A 286 -3.29 27.90 -9.39
N ASN A 287 -3.49 27.21 -8.27
CA ASN A 287 -2.93 27.57 -6.96
C ASN A 287 -1.64 26.78 -6.64
N GLY A 288 -0.55 27.14 -7.30
CA GLY A 288 0.75 26.46 -7.12
C GLY A 288 1.32 26.54 -5.69
N ASN A 289 1.03 27.61 -4.94
CA ASN A 289 1.48 27.74 -3.54
C ASN A 289 0.73 26.79 -2.60
N SER A 290 -0.59 26.68 -2.75
CA SER A 290 -1.42 25.73 -2.02
C SER A 290 -1.02 24.28 -2.32
N ALA A 291 -0.68 23.98 -3.58
CA ALA A 291 -0.15 22.67 -3.96
C ALA A 291 1.17 22.33 -3.22
N LYS A 292 2.11 23.29 -3.15
CA LYS A 292 3.36 23.13 -2.38
C LYS A 292 3.11 22.97 -0.89
N PHE A 293 2.15 23.71 -0.34
CA PHE A 293 1.78 23.62 1.07
C PHE A 293 1.20 22.24 1.40
N ALA A 294 0.24 21.75 0.59
CA ALA A 294 -0.33 20.41 0.72
C ALA A 294 0.74 19.32 0.68
N ALA A 295 1.73 19.45 -0.22
CA ALA A 295 2.87 18.53 -0.30
C ALA A 295 3.71 18.54 1.01
N LYS A 296 4.05 19.72 1.54
CA LYS A 296 4.82 19.85 2.80
C LYS A 296 4.08 19.22 3.99
N VAL A 297 2.79 19.53 4.14
CA VAL A 297 1.94 18.95 5.19
C VAL A 297 1.90 17.43 5.06
N SER A 298 1.78 16.90 3.85
CA SER A 298 1.74 15.45 3.61
C SER A 298 3.06 14.75 3.96
N VAL A 299 4.20 15.34 3.58
CA VAL A 299 5.53 14.80 3.93
C VAL A 299 5.74 14.79 5.45
N PHE A 300 5.37 15.88 6.13
CA PHE A 300 5.45 15.95 7.59
C PHE A 300 4.59 14.87 8.26
N ASN A 301 3.36 14.67 7.80
CA ASN A 301 2.48 13.62 8.32
C ASN A 301 3.08 12.22 8.14
N SER A 302 3.64 11.93 6.96
CA SER A 302 4.26 10.64 6.69
C SER A 302 5.49 10.39 7.56
N LEU A 303 6.32 11.41 7.79
CA LEU A 303 7.48 11.33 8.71
C LEU A 303 7.06 11.06 10.15
N VAL A 304 6.00 11.70 10.64
CA VAL A 304 5.47 11.44 11.98
C VAL A 304 5.01 9.99 12.11
N VAL A 305 4.27 9.48 11.12
CA VAL A 305 3.84 8.08 11.09
C VAL A 305 5.03 7.13 11.03
N GLY A 306 5.98 7.37 10.12
CA GLY A 306 7.19 6.54 9.98
C GLY A 306 8.03 6.52 11.25
N PHE A 307 8.11 7.64 11.97
CA PHE A 307 8.80 7.72 13.26
C PHE A 307 8.08 6.92 14.36
N VAL A 308 6.75 6.93 14.39
CA VAL A 308 5.98 6.07 15.30
C VAL A 308 6.28 4.59 15.04
N PHE A 309 6.26 4.15 13.77
CA PHE A 309 6.58 2.77 13.43
C PHE A 309 8.03 2.38 13.69
N PHE A 310 8.97 3.30 13.47
CA PHE A 310 10.36 3.15 13.88
C PHE A 310 10.45 2.79 15.38
N LEU A 311 9.77 3.55 16.25
CA LEU A 311 9.76 3.28 17.69
C LEU A 311 9.11 1.94 18.04
N VAL A 312 8.00 1.58 17.38
CA VAL A 312 7.31 0.31 17.61
C VAL A 312 8.20 -0.90 17.27
N ILE A 313 8.92 -0.85 16.15
CA ILE A 313 9.78 -1.96 15.70
C ILE A 313 10.97 -2.14 16.63
N ILE A 314 11.56 -1.05 17.10
CA ILE A 314 12.67 -1.10 18.07
C ILE A 314 12.17 -1.63 19.43
N ALA A 315 10.98 -1.24 19.87
CA ALA A 315 10.45 -1.63 21.17
C ALA A 315 9.98 -3.09 21.22
N PHE A 316 9.44 -3.64 20.12
CA PHE A 316 8.75 -4.94 20.12
C PHE A 316 9.12 -5.90 18.99
N PRO A 317 10.40 -6.06 18.59
CA PRO A 317 10.76 -6.84 17.42
C PRO A 317 10.39 -8.32 17.53
N GLY A 318 10.66 -8.96 18.68
CA GLY A 318 10.28 -10.36 18.90
C GLY A 318 8.76 -10.57 18.91
N LYS A 319 7.98 -9.60 19.39
CA LYS A 319 6.51 -9.68 19.38
C LYS A 319 5.96 -9.61 17.95
N ILE A 320 6.55 -8.78 17.10
CA ILE A 320 6.22 -8.73 15.68
C ILE A 320 6.53 -10.07 15.02
N ALA A 321 7.70 -10.66 15.29
CA ALA A 321 8.08 -11.96 14.73
C ALA A 321 7.13 -13.10 15.17
N MET A 322 6.70 -13.10 16.43
CA MET A 322 5.79 -14.11 16.99
C MET A 322 4.39 -14.13 16.36
N ILE A 323 4.00 -13.10 15.62
CA ILE A 323 2.75 -13.09 14.83
C ILE A 323 2.83 -14.09 13.66
N PHE A 324 4.03 -14.40 13.18
CA PHE A 324 4.24 -15.21 11.97
C PHE A 324 4.82 -16.59 12.25
N THR A 325 5.61 -16.74 13.30
CA THR A 325 6.38 -17.96 13.54
C THR A 325 6.54 -18.25 15.03
N SER A 326 6.66 -19.54 15.35
CA SER A 326 6.97 -20.01 16.71
C SER A 326 8.42 -20.46 16.86
N SER A 327 9.24 -20.35 15.81
CA SER A 327 10.66 -20.73 15.87
C SER A 327 11.51 -19.66 16.54
N SER A 328 12.21 -20.05 17.60
CA SER A 328 13.13 -19.18 18.32
C SER A 328 14.30 -18.69 17.47
N SER A 329 14.80 -19.51 16.53
CA SER A 329 15.92 -19.11 15.66
C SER A 329 15.51 -18.00 14.69
N VAL A 330 14.30 -18.09 14.12
CA VAL A 330 13.75 -17.05 13.24
C VAL A 330 13.43 -15.78 14.02
N ILE A 331 12.83 -15.91 15.21
CA ILE A 331 12.52 -14.76 16.07
C ILE A 331 13.81 -13.99 16.41
N SER A 332 14.85 -14.68 16.87
CA SER A 332 16.13 -14.05 17.22
C SER A 332 16.79 -13.38 16.01
N MET A 333 16.67 -13.96 14.81
CA MET A 333 17.15 -13.34 13.58
C MET A 333 16.39 -12.05 13.25
N VAL A 334 15.05 -12.05 13.37
CA VAL A 334 14.24 -10.83 13.16
C VAL A 334 14.60 -9.74 14.17
N GLU A 335 14.88 -10.10 15.43
CA GLU A 335 15.37 -9.15 16.44
C GLU A 335 16.70 -8.51 16.04
N GLY A 336 17.63 -9.29 15.47
CA GLY A 336 18.88 -8.77 14.91
C GLY A 336 18.69 -7.81 13.73
N LEU A 337 17.59 -7.96 12.98
CA LEU A 337 17.24 -7.11 11.83
C LEU A 337 16.37 -5.90 12.17
N ALA A 338 15.88 -5.81 13.41
CA ALA A 338 14.92 -4.80 13.82
C ALA A 338 15.38 -3.37 13.54
N LEU A 339 16.65 -3.05 13.85
CA LEU A 339 17.21 -1.72 13.62
C LEU A 339 17.25 -1.37 12.13
N LEU A 340 17.70 -2.31 11.29
CA LEU A 340 17.74 -2.12 9.85
C LEU A 340 16.32 -1.89 9.30
N LEU A 341 15.36 -2.73 9.71
CA LEU A 341 13.95 -2.61 9.30
C LEU A 341 13.34 -1.26 9.75
N ALA A 342 13.59 -0.84 10.99
CA ALA A 342 13.08 0.42 11.52
C ALA A 342 13.60 1.62 10.71
N ILE A 343 14.91 1.65 10.43
CA ILE A 343 15.54 2.68 9.59
C ILE A 343 14.93 2.64 8.18
N THR A 344 14.79 1.45 7.58
CA THR A 344 14.18 1.28 6.27
C THR A 344 12.76 1.87 6.22
N ILE A 345 11.93 1.65 7.23
CA ILE A 345 10.57 2.21 7.30
C ILE A 345 10.60 3.73 7.42
N LEU A 346 11.44 4.27 8.30
CA LEU A 346 11.54 5.72 8.51
C LEU A 346 11.93 6.46 7.22
N PHE A 347 12.89 5.95 6.46
CA PHE A 347 13.30 6.59 5.20
C PHE A 347 12.30 6.35 4.06
N ASN A 348 11.68 5.18 4.00
CA ASN A 348 10.73 4.86 2.94
C ASN A 348 9.36 5.51 3.10
N CYS A 349 9.04 6.15 4.22
CA CYS A 349 7.78 6.88 4.34
C CYS A 349 7.74 8.17 3.49
N ILE A 350 8.89 8.71 3.07
CA ILE A 350 8.96 9.99 2.32
C ILE A 350 8.65 9.79 0.84
N GLN A 351 9.30 8.79 0.23
CA GLN A 351 9.32 8.59 -1.22
C GLN A 351 7.90 8.40 -1.82
N PRO A 352 6.99 7.59 -1.23
CA PRO A 352 5.61 7.52 -1.68
C PRO A 352 4.92 8.88 -1.70
N ILE A 353 5.15 9.77 -0.75
CA ILE A 353 4.48 11.08 -0.76
C ILE A 353 4.95 11.92 -1.94
N LEU A 354 6.26 11.92 -2.21
CA LEU A 354 6.83 12.63 -3.36
C LEU A 354 6.38 12.05 -4.70
N SER A 355 6.29 10.72 -4.82
CA SER A 355 5.66 10.06 -5.97
C SER A 355 4.19 10.49 -6.12
N GLY A 356 3.48 10.69 -5.01
CA GLY A 356 2.09 11.17 -5.01
C GLY A 356 1.98 12.59 -5.56
N VAL A 357 2.88 13.48 -5.14
CA VAL A 357 3.00 14.85 -5.69
C VAL A 357 3.28 14.78 -7.20
N ALA A 358 4.24 13.96 -7.63
CA ALA A 358 4.59 13.84 -9.04
C ALA A 358 3.42 13.32 -9.88
N VAL A 359 2.68 12.31 -9.40
CA VAL A 359 1.45 11.81 -10.05
C VAL A 359 0.38 12.91 -10.10
N GLY A 360 0.21 13.68 -9.03
CA GLY A 360 -0.70 14.82 -9.01
C GLY A 360 -0.35 15.91 -10.04
N CYS A 361 0.94 16.07 -10.34
CA CYS A 361 1.45 16.97 -11.38
C CYS A 361 1.54 16.33 -12.78
N GLY A 362 1.25 15.02 -12.93
CA GLY A 362 1.37 14.29 -14.20
C GLY A 362 2.80 13.88 -14.59
N TRP A 363 3.74 13.83 -13.64
CA TRP A 363 5.17 13.58 -13.86
C TRP A 363 5.61 12.12 -13.59
N GLN A 364 4.69 11.14 -13.58
CA GLN A 364 5.00 9.73 -13.30
C GLN A 364 6.12 9.13 -14.19
N ALA A 365 6.26 9.58 -15.44
CA ALA A 365 7.32 9.08 -16.33
C ALA A 365 8.72 9.48 -15.84
N LEU A 366 8.89 10.71 -15.34
CA LEU A 366 10.14 11.17 -14.75
C LEU A 366 10.51 10.34 -13.51
N VAL A 367 9.52 10.07 -12.66
CA VAL A 367 9.71 9.22 -11.47
C VAL A 367 10.15 7.81 -11.87
N ALA A 368 9.58 7.24 -12.93
CA ALA A 368 10.02 5.93 -13.43
C ALA A 368 11.51 5.92 -13.82
N TYR A 369 12.01 6.95 -14.51
CA TYR A 369 13.44 7.07 -14.82
C TYR A 369 14.32 7.22 -13.56
N ILE A 370 13.87 8.00 -12.58
CA ILE A 370 14.56 8.15 -11.29
C ILE A 370 14.61 6.81 -10.55
N ASN A 371 13.51 6.04 -10.55
CA ASN A 371 13.44 4.72 -9.93
C ASN A 371 14.41 3.73 -10.59
N ILE A 372 14.55 3.75 -11.92
CA ILE A 372 15.56 2.92 -12.62
C ILE A 372 16.97 3.27 -12.13
N GLY A 373 17.33 4.55 -12.17
CA GLY A 373 18.67 4.99 -11.77
C GLY A 373 19.00 4.68 -10.31
N SER A 374 18.09 5.05 -9.40
CA SER A 374 18.30 4.88 -7.95
C SER A 374 18.26 3.42 -7.51
N TYR A 375 17.23 2.66 -7.88
CA TYR A 375 17.08 1.29 -7.39
C TYR A 375 17.97 0.29 -8.13
N TYR A 376 18.03 0.38 -9.46
CA TYR A 376 18.63 -0.69 -10.27
C TYR A 376 20.09 -0.43 -10.62
N PHE A 377 20.48 0.83 -10.87
CA PHE A 377 21.88 1.15 -11.16
C PHE A 377 22.71 1.46 -9.92
N VAL A 378 22.08 1.89 -8.82
CA VAL A 378 22.79 2.18 -7.56
C VAL A 378 22.44 1.15 -6.48
N GLY A 379 21.16 0.99 -6.14
CA GLY A 379 20.70 0.15 -5.02
C GLY A 379 21.08 -1.32 -5.15
N VAL A 380 20.76 -1.97 -6.27
CA VAL A 380 21.04 -3.40 -6.49
C VAL A 380 22.55 -3.69 -6.48
N PRO A 381 23.42 -2.98 -7.25
CA PRO A 381 24.86 -3.19 -7.18
C PRO A 381 25.45 -2.99 -5.78
N LEU A 382 25.02 -1.94 -5.07
CA LEU A 382 25.48 -1.67 -3.72
C LEU A 382 25.08 -2.78 -2.74
N GLY A 383 23.83 -3.27 -2.84
CA GLY A 383 23.33 -4.39 -2.04
C GLY A 383 24.13 -5.68 -2.28
N ILE A 384 24.47 -5.99 -3.53
CA ILE A 384 25.31 -7.15 -3.89
C ILE A 384 26.72 -7.00 -3.32
N ILE A 385 27.35 -5.82 -3.45
CA ILE A 385 28.70 -5.56 -2.93
C ILE A 385 28.74 -5.71 -1.41
N LEU A 386 27.80 -5.07 -0.70
CA LEU A 386 27.73 -5.15 0.77
C LEU A 386 27.44 -6.57 1.26
N GLY A 387 26.46 -7.23 0.64
CA GLY A 387 26.00 -8.55 1.05
C GLY A 387 26.99 -9.67 0.75
N TRP A 388 27.53 -9.71 -0.47
CA TRP A 388 28.33 -10.84 -0.95
C TRP A 388 29.83 -10.59 -0.88
N LEU A 389 30.28 -9.39 -1.21
CA LEU A 389 31.72 -9.08 -1.31
C LEU A 389 32.30 -8.65 0.04
N LEU A 390 31.54 -7.87 0.81
CA LEU A 390 31.96 -7.35 2.12
C LEU A 390 31.42 -8.17 3.31
N HIS A 391 30.67 -9.24 3.05
CA HIS A 391 30.14 -10.15 4.06
C HIS A 391 29.31 -9.47 5.19
N TYR A 392 28.68 -8.32 4.89
CA TYR A 392 27.67 -7.68 5.75
C TYR A 392 26.26 -8.24 5.53
N GLY A 393 26.14 -9.28 4.70
CA GLY A 393 24.88 -10.01 4.49
C GLY A 393 24.44 -10.79 5.73
N LEU A 394 23.23 -11.34 5.65
CA LEU A 394 22.65 -12.20 6.67
C LEU A 394 23.46 -13.48 6.81
N LYS A 395 23.72 -13.91 8.04
CA LYS A 395 24.43 -15.16 8.35
C LYS A 395 23.47 -16.22 8.86
#